data_AF-A0A959WLD3-F1
#
_entry.id   AF-A0A959WLD3-F1
#
_cell.length_a   1.000
_cell.length_b   1.000
_cell.length_c   1.000
_cell.angle_alpha   90.00
_cell.angle_beta   90.00
_cell.angle_gamma   90.00
#
_symmetry.space_group_name_H-M   'P 1'
#
loop_
_entity.id
_entity.type
_entity.pdbx_description
1 polymer ?
#
loop_
_entity_poly.entity_id
_entity_poly.type
_entity_poly.pdbx_seq_one_letter_code
_entity_poly.pdbx_strand_id
1 'polypeptide(L)'
;MRISRMAMAVGLIAVPAWSATSGVVDAHSAQDPARSVTITDIDSCPVLGEKDFIDSWGDPRSSGRRHEGVDMVAERGTPVVAATDGDAEFKRSNLGGNAIWLTSDRGARFYYAHLDA
;
A
#
# COMPACT_ATOMS: atom_id res chain seq x y z
N MET A 1 32.99 -40.10 -56.68
CA MET A 1 33.39 -41.07 -55.62
C MET A 1 32.22 -41.26 -54.66
N ARG A 2 32.11 -42.44 -54.06
CA ARG A 2 30.89 -43.09 -53.54
C ARG A 2 30.11 -42.34 -52.43
N ILE A 3 28.83 -42.72 -52.40
CA ILE A 3 27.69 -42.42 -51.54
C ILE A 3 27.95 -42.77 -50.06
N SER A 4 27.33 -42.04 -49.12
CA SER A 4 26.62 -42.68 -48.00
C SER A 4 25.57 -41.74 -47.37
N ARG A 5 24.31 -42.20 -47.40
CA ARG A 5 23.17 -41.68 -46.63
C ARG A 5 23.02 -42.55 -45.36
N MET A 6 22.57 -41.96 -44.26
CA MET A 6 21.75 -42.54 -43.14
C MET A 6 21.92 -41.61 -41.92
N ALA A 7 20.95 -41.34 -41.04
CA ALA A 7 19.57 -41.78 -40.89
C ALA A 7 18.82 -40.74 -40.03
N MET A 8 17.49 -40.72 -40.13
CA MET A 8 16.59 -40.07 -39.17
C MET A 8 16.66 -40.77 -37.80
N ALA A 9 16.58 -39.99 -36.73
CA ALA A 9 16.00 -40.45 -35.47
C ALA A 9 15.20 -39.29 -34.85
N VAL A 10 13.88 -39.46 -34.83
CA VAL A 10 12.94 -38.69 -34.01
C VAL A 10 13.07 -39.22 -32.59
N GLY A 11 13.47 -38.36 -31.66
CA GLY A 11 13.46 -38.63 -30.23
C GLY A 11 12.63 -37.58 -29.52
N LEU A 12 11.40 -37.94 -29.13
CA LEU A 12 10.67 -37.22 -28.09
C LEU A 12 11.46 -37.40 -26.79
N ILE A 13 11.89 -36.30 -26.18
CA ILE A 13 12.31 -36.27 -24.78
C ILE A 13 11.45 -35.25 -24.05
N ALA A 14 10.91 -35.71 -22.93
CA ALA A 14 9.95 -35.07 -22.07
C ALA A 14 10.32 -33.63 -21.66
N VAL A 15 9.30 -32.78 -21.58
CA VAL A 15 9.33 -31.45 -20.96
C VAL A 15 9.76 -31.56 -19.49
N PRO A 16 10.83 -30.89 -19.04
CA PRO A 16 11.01 -30.63 -17.63
C PRO A 16 10.07 -29.50 -17.21
N ALA A 17 9.35 -29.75 -16.13
CA ALA A 17 8.58 -28.77 -15.39
C ALA A 17 9.47 -27.59 -14.99
N TRP A 18 9.13 -26.45 -15.56
CA TRP A 18 9.20 -25.08 -15.04
C TRP A 18 9.95 -24.99 -13.70
N SER A 19 11.22 -24.57 -13.74
CA SER A 19 11.82 -23.90 -12.60
C SER A 19 11.29 -22.47 -12.58
N ALA A 20 10.20 -22.27 -11.84
CA ALA A 20 9.83 -20.94 -11.38
C ALA A 20 10.98 -20.41 -10.52
N THR A 21 11.66 -19.38 -11.00
CA THR A 21 12.50 -18.54 -10.15
C THR A 21 11.65 -18.07 -8.97
N SER A 22 12.05 -18.44 -7.75
CA SER A 22 11.53 -17.80 -6.54
C SER A 22 11.98 -16.33 -6.57
N GLY A 23 11.21 -15.49 -7.25
CA GLY A 23 11.26 -14.07 -7.01
C GLY A 23 10.72 -13.85 -5.60
N VAL A 24 11.60 -13.48 -4.67
CA VAL A 24 11.18 -12.64 -3.55
C VAL A 24 10.71 -11.35 -4.21
N VAL A 25 9.41 -11.24 -4.43
CA VAL A 25 8.80 -9.96 -4.72
C VAL A 25 8.76 -9.22 -3.39
N ASP A 26 9.54 -8.15 -3.27
CA ASP A 26 9.35 -7.18 -2.20
C ASP A 26 7.90 -6.72 -2.27
N ALA A 27 7.13 -6.94 -1.20
CA ALA A 27 5.70 -6.60 -1.14
C ALA A 27 5.43 -5.08 -1.25
N HIS A 28 6.48 -4.26 -1.39
CA HIS A 28 6.43 -2.80 -1.53
C HIS A 28 6.18 -2.32 -2.98
N SER A 29 6.03 -3.19 -3.98
CA SER A 29 5.91 -2.74 -5.39
C SER A 29 4.67 -3.24 -6.15
N ALA A 30 3.67 -3.79 -5.48
CA ALA A 30 2.35 -3.98 -6.09
C ALA A 30 1.49 -2.72 -5.95
N GLN A 31 1.96 -1.60 -6.50
CA GLN A 31 1.05 -0.47 -6.76
C GLN A 31 0.10 -0.90 -7.88
N ASP A 32 -1.20 -0.87 -7.62
CA ASP A 32 -2.22 -1.02 -8.66
C ASP A 32 -2.06 0.12 -9.69
N PRO A 33 -1.67 -0.15 -10.95
CA PRO A 33 -1.46 0.89 -11.95
C PRO A 33 -2.75 1.65 -12.30
N ALA A 34 -3.93 1.12 -11.92
CA ALA A 34 -5.21 1.73 -12.24
C ALA A 34 -5.62 2.88 -11.31
N ARG A 35 -4.97 3.07 -10.15
CA ARG A 35 -5.28 4.18 -9.23
C ARG A 35 -4.11 5.13 -9.12
N SER A 36 -3.91 5.94 -10.15
CA SER A 36 -3.17 7.19 -10.02
C SER A 36 -3.98 8.15 -9.14
N VAL A 37 -3.82 8.05 -7.83
CA VAL A 37 -4.18 9.19 -6.97
C VAL A 37 -3.21 10.29 -7.37
N THR A 38 -3.68 11.27 -8.12
CA THR A 38 -2.93 12.52 -8.22
C THR A 38 -2.66 12.95 -6.79
N ILE A 39 -1.37 13.05 -6.42
CA ILE A 39 -0.90 13.61 -5.13
C ILE A 39 -1.17 15.12 -5.14
N THR A 40 -2.43 15.48 -5.39
CA THR A 40 -2.92 16.83 -5.33
C THR A 40 -3.62 17.00 -4.00
N ASP A 41 -4.33 16.00 -3.48
CA ASP A 41 -5.27 16.16 -2.35
C ASP A 41 -4.64 16.30 -0.96
N ILE A 42 -3.32 16.43 -0.86
CA ILE A 42 -2.63 16.68 0.42
C ILE A 42 -1.84 17.97 0.27
N ASP A 43 -2.30 19.01 0.96
CA ASP A 43 -1.70 20.34 0.98
C ASP A 43 -0.80 20.53 2.21
N SER A 44 -1.03 19.76 3.29
CA SER A 44 -0.28 19.87 4.54
C SER A 44 0.04 18.52 5.20
N CYS A 45 1.12 18.51 5.98
CA CYS A 45 1.42 17.41 6.88
C CYS A 45 0.46 17.47 8.09
N PRO A 46 -0.37 16.44 8.33
CA PRO A 46 -1.48 16.54 9.28
C PRO A 46 -1.05 16.56 10.75
N VAL A 47 0.11 16.02 11.10
CA VAL A 47 0.64 16.06 12.47
C VAL A 47 1.65 17.20 12.58
N LEU A 48 1.38 18.16 13.44
CA LEU A 48 2.29 19.28 13.68
C LEU A 48 3.46 18.87 14.59
N GLY A 49 4.56 19.64 14.59
CA GLY A 49 5.70 19.37 15.47
C GLY A 49 6.56 18.17 15.06
N GLU A 50 7.27 17.60 16.04
CA GLU A 50 8.11 16.41 15.86
C GLU A 50 7.24 15.16 15.72
N LYS A 51 7.60 14.33 14.73
CA LYS A 51 6.91 13.08 14.43
C LYS A 51 7.82 12.15 13.66
N ASP A 52 7.66 10.87 13.89
CA ASP A 52 8.32 9.81 13.12
C ASP A 52 7.29 8.95 12.41
N PHE A 53 7.63 8.49 11.22
CA PHE A 53 6.81 7.55 10.46
C PHE A 53 7.70 6.75 9.49
N ILE A 54 7.16 5.63 9.03
CA ILE A 54 7.72 4.84 7.93
C ILE A 54 6.62 4.63 6.89
N ASP A 55 7.00 4.31 5.65
CA ASP A 55 6.04 3.69 4.75
C ASP A 55 5.67 2.31 5.31
N SER A 56 4.45 2.21 5.80
CA SER A 56 3.88 0.99 6.41
C SER A 56 2.65 0.53 5.64
N TRP A 57 2.47 1.00 4.40
CA TRP A 57 1.39 0.55 3.55
C TRP A 57 1.53 -0.96 3.29
N GLY A 58 0.43 -1.69 3.48
CA GLY A 58 0.42 -3.13 3.29
C GLY A 58 0.95 -3.95 4.47
N ASP A 59 1.44 -3.32 5.54
CA ASP A 59 1.95 -4.06 6.69
C ASP A 59 0.86 -4.94 7.34
N PRO A 60 1.22 -6.12 7.88
CA PRO A 60 0.26 -7.01 8.53
C PRO A 60 -0.42 -6.34 9.72
N ARG A 61 -1.76 -6.44 9.76
CA ARG A 61 -2.58 -6.07 10.91
C ARG A 61 -3.35 -7.28 11.44
N SER A 62 -3.86 -7.16 12.66
CA SER A 62 -4.65 -8.22 13.31
C SER A 62 -5.81 -8.70 12.42
N SER A 63 -6.14 -9.99 12.55
CA SER A 63 -7.23 -10.64 11.81
C SER A 63 -7.03 -10.67 10.28
N GLY A 64 -5.79 -10.78 9.82
CA GLY A 64 -5.46 -10.91 8.40
C GLY A 64 -5.57 -9.63 7.58
N ARG A 65 -5.86 -8.49 8.23
CA ARG A 65 -5.91 -7.18 7.57
C ARG A 65 -4.53 -6.73 7.11
N ARG A 66 -4.54 -5.73 6.24
CA ARG A 66 -3.37 -4.98 5.79
C ARG A 66 -3.53 -3.53 6.19
N HIS A 67 -2.42 -2.85 6.45
CA HIS A 67 -2.45 -1.45 6.80
C HIS A 67 -2.69 -0.60 5.54
N GLU A 68 -3.77 0.18 5.55
CA GLU A 68 -4.13 1.10 4.46
C GLU A 68 -4.02 2.54 4.96
N GLY A 69 -2.79 2.96 5.24
CA GLY A 69 -2.48 4.27 5.82
C GLY A 69 -1.02 4.39 6.21
N VAL A 70 -0.73 5.43 6.99
CA VAL A 70 0.58 5.66 7.62
C VAL A 70 0.35 5.99 9.10
N ASP A 71 1.11 5.35 9.97
CA ASP A 71 1.10 5.69 11.39
C ASP A 71 2.18 6.75 11.66
N MET A 72 1.76 7.91 12.17
CA MET A 72 2.66 9.00 12.56
C MET A 72 2.76 9.05 14.08
N VAL A 73 3.93 8.73 14.62
CA VAL A 73 4.20 8.69 16.06
C VAL A 73 4.61 10.07 16.54
N ALA A 74 3.87 10.63 17.49
CA ALA A 74 4.13 11.92 18.11
C ALA A 74 3.71 11.90 19.58
N GLU A 75 4.13 12.91 20.36
CA GLU A 75 3.68 13.07 21.75
C GLU A 75 2.15 13.22 21.82
N ARG A 76 1.52 12.67 22.87
CA ARG A 76 0.07 12.81 23.08
C ARG A 76 -0.30 14.29 23.20
N GLY A 77 -1.38 14.68 22.53
CA GLY A 77 -1.84 16.07 22.49
C GLY A 77 -1.16 16.93 21.42
N THR A 78 -0.24 16.35 20.64
CA THR A 78 0.29 16.99 19.44
C THR A 78 -0.87 17.39 18.51
N PRO A 79 -0.97 18.68 18.09
CA PRO A 79 -2.06 19.11 17.24
C PRO A 79 -2.10 18.38 15.91
N VAL A 80 -3.31 17.95 15.53
CA VAL A 80 -3.61 17.37 14.22
C VAL A 80 -4.42 18.38 13.42
N VAL A 81 -3.98 18.69 12.20
CA VAL A 81 -4.64 19.58 11.25
C VAL A 81 -5.16 18.81 10.04
N ALA A 82 -6.11 19.41 9.33
CA ALA A 82 -6.60 18.86 8.09
C ALA A 82 -5.50 18.90 7.01
N ALA A 83 -5.29 17.76 6.34
CA ALA A 83 -4.37 17.62 5.23
C ALA A 83 -4.75 18.47 4.00
N THR A 84 -6.03 18.82 3.86
CA THR A 84 -6.61 19.64 2.78
C THR A 84 -7.92 20.24 3.26
N ASP A 85 -8.43 21.25 2.55
CA ASP A 85 -9.78 21.78 2.75
C ASP A 85 -10.86 20.72 2.47
N GLY A 86 -11.94 20.76 3.25
CA GLY A 86 -13.08 19.85 3.12
C GLY A 86 -13.99 19.81 4.34
N ASP A 87 -14.96 18.89 4.28
CA ASP A 87 -15.94 18.64 5.34
C ASP A 87 -15.47 17.54 6.31
N ALA A 88 -15.51 17.83 7.61
CA ALA A 88 -15.09 16.92 8.66
C ALA A 88 -16.29 16.34 9.44
N GLU A 89 -16.30 15.02 9.60
CA GLU A 89 -17.29 14.28 10.39
C GLU A 89 -16.61 13.54 11.54
N PHE A 90 -17.08 13.77 12.77
CA PHE A 90 -16.61 13.04 13.94
C PHE A 90 -17.14 11.61 13.98
N LYS A 91 -16.26 10.68 14.36
CA LYS A 91 -16.59 9.26 14.55
C LYS A 91 -15.89 8.72 15.79
N ARG A 92 -16.51 7.72 16.42
CA ARG A 92 -15.85 6.87 17.41
C ARG A 92 -15.91 5.40 17.01
N SER A 93 -14.83 4.65 17.23
CA SER A 93 -14.81 3.20 16.99
C SER A 93 -13.86 2.49 17.96
N ASN A 94 -14.02 1.16 18.10
CA ASN A 94 -13.19 0.36 19.01
C ASN A 94 -11.71 0.35 18.60
N LEU A 95 -11.42 0.25 17.30
CA LEU A 95 -10.04 0.23 16.81
C LEU A 95 -9.48 1.65 16.65
N GLY A 96 -10.27 2.60 16.12
CA GLY A 96 -9.78 3.94 15.81
C GLY A 96 -9.91 4.97 16.94
N GLY A 97 -10.54 4.65 18.07
CA GLY A 97 -10.76 5.62 19.16
C GLY A 97 -11.62 6.80 18.70
N ASN A 98 -11.27 8.01 19.15
CA ASN A 98 -11.78 9.27 18.59
C ASN A 98 -11.16 9.48 17.19
N ALA A 99 -12.00 9.79 16.22
CA ALA A 99 -11.61 9.82 14.83
C ALA A 99 -12.38 10.88 14.02
N ILE A 100 -11.82 11.29 12.90
CA ILE A 100 -12.44 12.17 11.91
C ILE A 100 -12.41 11.50 10.54
N TRP A 101 -13.52 11.58 9.80
CA TRP A 101 -13.50 11.47 8.34
C TRP A 101 -13.51 12.87 7.75
N LEU A 102 -12.50 13.20 6.96
CA LEU A 102 -12.45 14.41 6.16
C LEU A 102 -12.76 14.04 4.71
N THR A 103 -13.81 14.62 4.14
CA THR A 103 -14.07 14.56 2.70
C THR A 103 -13.57 15.86 2.10
N SER A 104 -12.49 15.79 1.34
CA SER A 104 -11.93 16.97 0.69
C SER A 104 -12.88 17.53 -0.36
N ASP A 105 -12.76 18.83 -0.64
CA ASP A 105 -13.50 19.50 -1.73
C ASP A 105 -13.20 18.91 -3.12
N ARG A 106 -12.16 18.09 -3.20
CA ARG A 106 -11.67 17.41 -4.42
C ARG A 106 -12.07 15.94 -4.48
N GLY A 107 -12.82 15.46 -3.49
CA GLY A 107 -13.46 14.15 -3.48
C GLY A 107 -12.64 13.02 -2.84
N ALA A 108 -11.38 13.25 -2.45
CA ALA A 108 -10.65 12.31 -1.61
C ALA A 108 -11.21 12.27 -0.18
N ARG A 109 -11.05 11.12 0.48
CA ARG A 109 -11.45 10.91 1.88
C ARG A 109 -10.23 10.55 2.72
N PHE A 110 -10.05 11.25 3.83
CA PHE A 110 -8.96 11.05 4.79
C PHE A 110 -9.53 10.58 6.12
N TYR A 111 -8.88 9.57 6.71
CA TYR A 111 -9.25 9.04 8.01
C TYR A 111 -8.19 9.41 9.04
N TYR A 112 -8.59 10.16 10.07
CA TYR A 112 -7.77 10.47 11.23
C TYR A 112 -8.24 9.60 12.38
N ALA A 113 -7.34 8.84 12.98
CA ALA A 113 -7.64 7.93 14.08
C ALA A 113 -6.79 8.26 15.31
N HIS A 114 -7.20 7.71 16.45
CA HIS A 114 -6.46 7.76 17.71
C HIS A 114 -6.26 9.17 18.28
N LEU A 115 -7.20 10.08 17.98
CA LEU A 115 -7.19 11.43 18.52
C LEU A 115 -7.43 11.40 20.03
N ASP A 116 -6.84 12.36 20.75
CA ASP A 116 -6.99 12.46 22.20
C ASP A 116 -8.40 12.94 22.58
N ALA A 117 -8.93 13.96 21.88
CA ALA A 117 -10.23 14.57 22.09
C ALA A 117 -10.93 14.89 20.76
#